data_AF-A0A368GBL3-F1
#
_entry.id   AF-A0A368GBL3-F1
#
_cell.length_a   1.000
_cell.length_b   1.000
_cell.length_c   1.000
_cell.angle_alpha   90.00
_cell.angle_beta   90.00
_cell.angle_gamma   90.00
#
_symmetry.space_group_name_H-M   'P 1'
#
loop_
_entity.id
_entity.type
_entity.pdbx_description
1 polymer ?
#
loop_
_entity_poly.entity_id
_entity_poly.type
_entity_poly.pdbx_seq_one_letter_code
_entity_poly.pdbx_strand_id
1 'polypeptide(L)'
;MNQNSQYVAPSQDFAQMANAATKAFACSYNSCGSKGTMLCLYDQKAATNPAGPLYTPGADKTDICNTCAQTCVESLCPQTTTPVVIPPTCADDQLTLEANKAATWMHNYYRRLLATGWAKDGKSGYAQPAKKMLELTYDCTGGAAGIAAKTYGAIELCPTTDPQATAGYSMNFKRLKNYTISDTGALEEAIKEWWSPLEKIGLGTNLEFTDGSPLTSFANMAYEETTKFACSAKNCPKIGETLVMCQYNPQITDGEMIYEPGKVCSGCRKLGKKCSDPQGLCV
;
A
#
# COMPACT_ATOMS: atom_id res chain seq x y z
N MET A 1 37.66 27.57 24.15
CA MET A 1 37.70 27.32 22.69
C MET A 1 37.08 28.52 22.01
N ASN A 2 37.81 29.14 21.08
CA ASN A 2 37.46 30.41 20.44
C ASN A 2 36.07 30.38 19.81
N GLN A 3 35.22 31.34 20.19
CA GLN A 3 34.01 31.69 19.46
C GLN A 3 34.40 32.33 18.13
N ASN A 4 34.20 31.60 17.05
CA ASN A 4 34.14 32.18 15.71
C ASN A 4 32.70 32.02 15.21
N SER A 5 31.79 32.78 15.81
CA SER A 5 30.37 32.79 15.50
C SER A 5 30.08 33.78 14.38
N GLN A 6 30.59 33.52 13.18
CA GLN A 6 30.07 34.21 12.01
C GLN A 6 28.64 33.70 11.77
N TYR A 7 27.66 34.59 11.93
CA TYR A 7 26.26 34.32 11.56
C TYR A 7 26.20 34.01 10.07
N VAL A 8 26.09 32.73 9.72
CA VAL A 8 25.69 32.32 8.38
C VAL A 8 24.17 32.33 8.41
N ALA A 9 23.54 33.20 7.61
CA ALA A 9 22.10 33.15 7.42
C ALA A 9 21.75 31.70 7.06
N PRO A 10 20.85 31.03 7.80
CA PRO A 10 20.49 29.66 7.46
C PRO A 10 20.07 29.59 5.99
N SER A 11 20.45 28.52 5.30
CA SER A 11 19.92 28.30 3.95
C SER A 11 18.39 28.37 4.01
N GLN A 12 17.75 28.87 2.95
CA GLN A 12 16.29 29.00 2.93
C GLN A 12 15.60 27.67 3.29
N ASP A 13 16.21 26.55 2.89
CA ASP A 13 15.76 25.21 3.20
C ASP A 13 15.86 24.90 4.71
N PHE A 14 17.01 25.18 5.36
CA PHE A 14 17.12 25.01 6.81
C PHE A 14 16.11 25.88 7.55
N ALA A 15 15.98 27.15 7.13
CA ALA A 15 15.05 28.08 7.75
C ALA A 15 13.62 27.55 7.69
N GLN A 16 13.24 26.99 6.54
CA GLN A 16 11.94 26.39 6.35
C GLN A 16 11.73 25.11 7.19
N MET A 17 12.74 24.24 7.27
CA MET A 17 12.69 23.01 8.07
C MET A 17 12.65 23.27 9.58
N ALA A 18 13.36 24.29 10.06
CA ALA A 18 13.50 24.59 11.49
C ALA A 18 12.46 25.61 12.02
N ASN A 19 11.55 26.09 11.17
CA ASN A 19 10.54 27.07 11.56
C ASN A 19 9.51 26.46 12.52
N ALA A 20 9.57 26.82 13.81
CA ALA A 20 8.71 26.29 14.88
C ALA A 20 7.22 26.64 14.71
N ALA A 21 6.89 27.63 13.87
CA ALA A 21 5.50 27.91 13.54
C ALA A 21 4.86 26.81 12.67
N THR A 22 5.68 26.04 11.93
CA THR A 22 5.25 24.96 11.04
C THR A 22 4.57 23.84 11.83
N LYS A 23 3.39 23.44 11.39
CA LYS A 23 2.59 22.36 12.02
C LYS A 23 2.39 21.17 11.11
N ALA A 24 2.54 21.38 9.80
CA ALA A 24 2.37 20.34 8.80
C ALA A 24 3.39 20.52 7.67
N PHE A 25 3.81 19.40 7.11
CA PHE A 25 4.58 19.37 5.88
C PHE A 25 4.16 18.18 5.04
N ALA A 26 4.37 18.29 3.72
CA ALA A 26 4.12 17.21 2.78
C ALA A 26 5.29 17.15 1.81
N CYS A 27 5.85 15.97 1.62
CA CYS A 27 6.93 15.74 0.66
C CYS A 27 6.47 14.83 -0.45
N SER A 28 6.96 15.09 -1.66
CA SER A 28 6.81 14.21 -2.80
C SER A 28 8.15 14.16 -3.56
N TYR A 29 8.33 13.10 -4.34
CA TYR A 29 9.52 12.96 -5.17
C TYR A 29 9.13 12.44 -6.55
N ASN A 30 9.97 12.74 -7.54
CA ASN A 30 9.83 12.19 -8.87
C ASN A 30 11.22 11.93 -9.47
N SER A 31 11.33 10.95 -10.36
CA SER A 31 12.54 10.68 -11.15
C SER A 31 12.28 10.97 -12.62
N CYS A 32 13.00 11.93 -13.18
CA CYS A 32 12.96 12.30 -14.59
C CYS A 32 14.28 11.88 -15.26
N GLY A 33 14.31 10.65 -15.80
CA GLY A 33 15.54 10.06 -16.33
C GLY A 33 16.56 9.77 -15.22
N SER A 34 17.78 10.32 -15.34
CA SER A 34 18.83 10.16 -14.32
C SER A 34 18.76 11.16 -13.16
N LYS A 35 17.80 12.09 -13.18
CA LYS A 35 17.65 13.13 -12.15
C LYS A 35 16.47 12.82 -11.23
N GLY A 36 16.72 12.80 -9.93
CA GLY A 36 15.68 12.80 -8.90
C GLY A 36 15.36 14.22 -8.46
N THR A 37 14.09 14.50 -8.18
CA THR A 37 13.64 15.74 -7.52
C THR A 37 12.82 15.35 -6.31
N MET A 38 13.08 16.01 -5.18
CA MET A 38 12.27 15.93 -3.97
C MET A 38 11.79 17.33 -3.64
N LEU A 39 10.49 17.47 -3.41
CA LEU A 39 9.84 18.71 -3.04
C LEU A 39 9.12 18.49 -1.71
N CYS A 40 9.41 19.32 -0.73
CA CYS A 40 8.66 19.41 0.51
C CYS A 40 7.96 20.77 0.59
N LEU A 41 6.67 20.75 0.88
CA LEU A 41 5.85 21.92 1.17
C LEU A 41 5.57 21.96 2.66
N TYR A 42 5.50 23.16 3.21
CA TYR A 42 5.29 23.42 4.63
C TYR A 42 4.11 24.38 4.76
N ASP A 43 3.30 24.22 5.81
CA ASP A 43 2.08 25.02 6.01
C ASP A 43 2.37 26.46 6.46
N GLN A 44 3.60 26.73 6.91
CA GLN A 44 4.08 28.06 7.28
C GLN A 44 5.31 28.42 6.46
N LYS A 45 5.46 29.70 6.11
CA LYS A 45 6.66 30.22 5.46
C LYS A 45 7.65 30.73 6.49
N ALA A 46 8.90 30.29 6.43
CA ALA A 46 9.96 30.84 7.28
C ALA A 46 10.27 32.30 6.95
N ALA A 47 10.53 33.11 7.98
CA ALA A 47 10.96 34.50 7.85
C ALA A 47 12.43 34.57 7.41
N THR A 48 12.67 34.54 6.11
CA THR A 48 14.02 34.57 5.52
C THR A 48 14.43 35.93 4.97
N ASN A 49 13.50 36.89 4.82
CA ASN A 49 13.80 38.27 4.42
C ASN A 49 12.73 39.29 4.88
N PRO A 50 13.04 40.17 5.86
CA PRO A 50 14.24 40.14 6.69
C PRO A 50 14.28 38.83 7.51
N ALA A 51 15.49 38.35 7.83
CA ALA A 51 15.64 37.15 8.64
C ALA A 51 15.03 37.37 10.04
N GLY A 52 14.15 36.46 10.46
CA GLY A 52 13.51 36.46 11.78
C GLY A 52 13.92 35.22 12.60
N PRO A 53 13.57 35.19 13.90
CA PRO A 53 13.77 33.99 14.71
C PRO A 53 12.94 32.82 14.16
N LEU A 54 13.57 31.66 14.00
CA LEU A 54 12.90 30.44 13.51
C LEU A 54 12.20 29.67 14.64
N TYR A 55 12.76 29.76 15.85
CA TYR A 55 12.29 29.11 17.07
C TYR A 55 12.77 29.89 18.28
N THR A 56 12.15 29.66 19.44
CA THR A 56 12.62 30.17 20.73
C THR A 56 13.59 29.16 21.34
N PRO A 57 14.83 29.54 21.70
CA PRO A 57 15.77 28.64 22.34
C PRO A 57 15.31 28.28 23.76
N GLY A 58 15.49 27.02 24.15
CA GLY A 58 15.27 26.54 25.52
C GLY A 58 16.55 25.96 26.12
N ALA A 59 16.75 26.11 27.43
CA ALA A 59 17.97 25.71 28.12
C ALA A 59 18.10 24.19 28.29
N ASP A 60 16.98 23.48 28.47
CA ASP A 60 16.92 22.04 28.63
C ASP A 60 15.57 21.47 28.14
N LYS A 61 15.41 20.13 28.19
CA LYS A 61 14.18 19.44 27.76
C LYS A 61 12.94 19.91 28.53
N THR A 62 13.09 20.24 29.82
CA THR A 62 11.99 20.74 30.65
C THR A 62 11.55 22.11 30.15
N ASP A 63 12.51 23.01 29.93
CA ASP A 63 12.25 24.37 29.44
C ASP A 63 11.58 24.35 28.05
N ILE A 64 12.07 23.52 27.13
CA ILE A 64 11.46 23.33 25.81
C ILE A 64 10.01 22.83 25.95
N CYS A 65 9.80 21.77 26.73
CA CYS A 65 8.48 21.15 26.87
C CYS A 65 7.46 22.01 27.63
N ASN A 66 7.91 22.92 28.51
CA ASN A 66 7.03 23.86 29.22
C ASN A 66 6.29 24.81 28.28
N THR A 67 6.80 25.00 27.06
CA THR A 67 6.17 25.85 26.04
C THR A 67 5.05 25.14 25.25
N CYS A 68 4.92 23.81 25.38
CA CYS A 68 3.91 23.04 24.68
C CYS A 68 2.52 23.23 25.32
N ALA A 69 1.50 23.45 24.49
CA ALA A 69 0.10 23.49 24.95
C ALA A 69 -0.45 22.10 25.35
N GLN A 70 0.22 21.02 24.94
CA GLN A 70 -0.16 19.62 25.19
C GLN A 70 1.09 18.79 25.58
N THR A 71 0.97 17.45 25.57
CA THR A 71 2.05 16.51 25.86
C THR A 71 3.27 16.74 24.97
N CYS A 72 4.43 16.95 25.56
CA CYS A 72 5.70 17.01 24.85
C CYS A 72 6.22 15.60 24.52
N VAL A 73 6.67 15.37 23.29
CA VAL A 73 7.25 14.09 22.86
C VAL A 73 8.67 14.36 22.36
N GLU A 74 9.68 13.86 23.08
CA GLU A 74 11.10 14.02 22.72
C GLU A 74 11.49 15.46 22.30
N SER A 75 11.11 16.45 23.12
CA SER A 75 11.38 17.87 22.90
C SER A 75 10.65 18.48 21.69
N LEU A 76 9.60 17.83 21.19
CA LEU A 76 8.67 18.37 20.19
C LEU A 76 7.29 18.56 20.81
N CYS A 77 6.62 19.66 20.43
CA CYS A 77 5.22 19.91 20.75
C CYS A 77 4.34 19.32 19.62
N PRO A 78 3.70 18.15 19.82
CA PRO A 78 2.88 17.52 18.80
C PRO A 78 1.76 18.47 18.38
N GLN A 79 1.59 18.63 17.07
CA GLN A 79 0.52 19.42 16.49
C GLN A 79 -0.55 18.48 15.97
N THR A 80 -1.80 18.74 16.33
CA THR A 80 -2.94 18.10 15.68
C THR A 80 -3.31 18.93 14.44
N THR A 81 -3.13 18.33 13.26
CA THR A 81 -3.65 18.90 12.03
C THR A 81 -5.07 18.37 11.83
N THR A 82 -5.96 19.20 11.29
CA THR A 82 -7.25 18.68 10.79
C THR A 82 -6.98 18.05 9.44
N PRO A 83 -7.10 16.72 9.28
CA PRO A 83 -6.85 16.09 7.99
C PRO A 83 -7.85 16.62 6.97
N VAL A 84 -7.35 16.98 5.78
CA VAL A 84 -8.24 17.21 4.64
C VAL A 84 -8.83 15.85 4.25
N VAL A 85 -10.15 15.76 4.22
CA VAL A 85 -10.82 14.56 3.72
C VAL A 85 -10.57 14.49 2.22
N ILE A 86 -9.73 13.54 1.81
CA ILE A 86 -9.52 13.27 0.39
C ILE A 86 -10.64 12.33 -0.07
N PRO A 87 -11.41 12.69 -1.12
CA PRO A 87 -12.47 11.82 -1.62
C PRO A 87 -11.91 10.43 -1.99
N PRO A 88 -12.59 9.35 -1.59
CA PRO A 88 -12.16 8.01 -1.98
C PRO A 88 -12.31 7.83 -3.50
N THR A 89 -11.43 7.03 -4.10
CA THR A 89 -11.54 6.57 -5.50
C THR A 89 -12.68 5.57 -5.70
N CYS A 90 -13.13 4.97 -4.61
CA CYS A 90 -14.14 3.92 -4.55
C CYS A 90 -14.96 4.14 -3.28
N ALA A 91 -16.20 4.62 -3.37
CA ALA A 91 -16.99 4.81 -2.15
C ALA A 91 -17.49 3.47 -1.58
N ASP A 92 -17.76 2.50 -2.45
CA ASP A 92 -18.42 1.24 -2.10
C ASP A 92 -17.53 0.25 -1.35
N ASP A 93 -16.20 0.41 -1.42
CA ASP A 93 -15.25 -0.46 -0.72
C ASP A 93 -15.02 -0.06 0.75
N GLN A 94 -15.49 1.13 1.13
CA GLN A 94 -15.34 1.75 2.45
C GLN A 94 -13.88 1.88 2.90
N LEU A 95 -12.95 1.98 1.95
CA LEU A 95 -11.54 2.26 2.22
C LEU A 95 -11.24 3.75 2.11
N THR A 96 -10.21 4.18 2.82
CA THR A 96 -9.56 5.47 2.52
C THR A 96 -8.90 5.42 1.14
N LEU A 97 -8.67 6.60 0.53
CA LEU A 97 -7.93 6.67 -0.74
C LEU A 97 -6.56 6.00 -0.66
N GLU A 98 -5.86 6.16 0.47
CA GLU A 98 -4.54 5.56 0.69
C GLU A 98 -4.62 4.04 0.76
N ALA A 99 -5.59 3.50 1.49
CA ALA A 99 -5.82 2.06 1.61
C ALA A 99 -6.18 1.42 0.26
N ASN A 100 -7.09 2.03 -0.51
CA ASN A 100 -7.46 1.59 -1.85
C ASN A 100 -6.24 1.57 -2.80
N LYS A 101 -5.45 2.65 -2.78
CA LYS A 101 -4.20 2.72 -3.54
C LYS A 101 -3.22 1.66 -3.09
N ALA A 102 -2.96 1.52 -1.79
CA ALA A 102 -2.03 0.52 -1.27
C ALA A 102 -2.40 -0.89 -1.73
N ALA A 103 -3.69 -1.26 -1.66
CA ALA A 103 -4.17 -2.53 -2.20
C ALA A 103 -3.84 -2.69 -3.70
N THR A 104 -4.14 -1.69 -4.52
CA THR A 104 -3.83 -1.69 -5.97
C THR A 104 -2.35 -1.81 -6.28
N TRP A 105 -1.53 -0.97 -5.65
CA TRP A 105 -0.09 -0.95 -5.87
C TRP A 105 0.55 -2.26 -5.44
N MET A 106 0.19 -2.82 -4.28
CA MET A 106 0.81 -4.05 -3.78
C MET A 106 0.47 -5.27 -4.63
N HIS A 107 -0.78 -5.43 -5.06
CA HIS A 107 -1.15 -6.53 -5.95
C HIS A 107 -0.37 -6.48 -7.26
N ASN A 108 -0.33 -5.32 -7.91
CA ASN A 108 0.39 -5.15 -9.18
C ASN A 108 1.92 -5.20 -9.01
N TYR A 109 2.45 -4.75 -7.86
CA TYR A 109 3.86 -4.92 -7.51
C TYR A 109 4.24 -6.39 -7.41
N TYR A 110 3.48 -7.18 -6.67
CA TYR A 110 3.75 -8.61 -6.51
C TYR A 110 3.59 -9.39 -7.81
N ARG A 111 2.52 -9.13 -8.58
CA ARG A 111 2.35 -9.71 -9.92
C ARG A 111 3.51 -9.35 -10.85
N ARG A 112 4.01 -8.13 -10.77
CA ARG A 112 5.19 -7.70 -11.55
C ARG A 112 6.46 -8.41 -11.10
N LEU A 113 6.69 -8.54 -9.79
CA LEU A 113 7.82 -9.32 -9.26
C LEU A 113 7.79 -10.76 -9.77
N LEU A 114 6.62 -11.40 -9.74
CA LEU A 114 6.43 -12.75 -10.26
C LEU A 114 6.70 -12.80 -11.76
N ALA A 115 6.07 -11.91 -12.53
CA ALA A 115 6.18 -11.90 -13.98
C ALA A 115 7.60 -11.66 -14.48
N THR A 116 8.39 -10.88 -13.75
CA THR A 116 9.79 -10.57 -14.07
C THR A 116 10.78 -11.61 -13.54
N GLY A 117 10.32 -12.61 -12.79
CA GLY A 117 11.16 -13.65 -12.19
C GLY A 117 11.98 -13.17 -10.98
N TRP A 118 11.58 -12.08 -10.34
CA TRP A 118 12.22 -11.54 -9.13
C TRP A 118 11.51 -11.95 -7.84
N ALA A 119 10.32 -12.54 -7.92
CA ALA A 119 9.65 -13.12 -6.77
C ALA A 119 10.42 -14.36 -6.29
N LYS A 120 10.80 -14.39 -5.01
CA LYS A 120 11.42 -15.56 -4.40
C LYS A 120 10.44 -16.72 -4.36
N ASP A 121 10.94 -17.91 -4.67
CA ASP A 121 10.19 -19.17 -4.65
C ASP A 121 10.91 -20.16 -3.73
N GLY A 122 10.17 -20.74 -2.78
CA GLY A 122 10.73 -21.66 -1.78
C GLY A 122 11.32 -22.97 -2.34
N LYS A 123 11.00 -23.33 -3.59
CA LYS A 123 11.49 -24.55 -4.27
C LYS A 123 12.55 -24.26 -5.33
N SER A 124 12.45 -23.15 -6.06
CA SER A 124 13.36 -22.83 -7.18
C SER A 124 14.28 -21.63 -6.92
N GLY A 125 14.24 -21.02 -5.74
CA GLY A 125 14.96 -19.80 -5.39
C GLY A 125 14.24 -18.55 -5.91
N TYR A 126 13.94 -18.52 -7.21
CA TYR A 126 13.09 -17.51 -7.85
C TYR A 126 12.05 -18.17 -8.75
N ALA A 127 10.89 -17.52 -8.86
CA ALA A 127 9.80 -17.99 -9.70
C ALA A 127 10.14 -17.87 -11.19
N GLN A 128 9.56 -18.73 -12.01
CA GLN A 128 9.70 -18.63 -13.46
C GLN A 128 9.02 -17.35 -13.97
N PRO A 129 9.62 -16.59 -14.91
CA PRO A 129 8.99 -15.39 -15.46
C PRO A 129 7.67 -15.72 -16.16
N ALA A 130 6.69 -14.83 -16.04
CA ALA A 130 5.39 -14.96 -16.68
C ALA A 130 5.38 -14.19 -18.00
N LYS A 131 4.87 -14.80 -19.06
CA LYS A 131 4.94 -14.17 -20.38
C LYS A 131 3.82 -13.18 -20.66
N LYS A 132 2.69 -13.26 -19.95
CA LYS A 132 1.49 -12.46 -20.25
C LYS A 132 0.68 -12.04 -19.01
N MET A 133 1.35 -11.84 -17.88
CA MET A 133 0.73 -11.41 -16.61
C MET A 133 -0.05 -10.11 -16.78
N LEU A 134 -1.36 -10.12 -16.55
CA LEU A 134 -2.20 -8.93 -16.63
C LEU A 134 -1.95 -7.99 -15.44
N GLU A 135 -1.97 -6.68 -15.69
CA GLU A 135 -2.18 -5.68 -14.63
C GLU A 135 -3.62 -5.75 -14.14
N LEU A 136 -3.81 -5.82 -12.81
CA LEU A 136 -5.14 -5.80 -12.21
C LEU A 136 -5.69 -4.38 -12.17
N THR A 137 -6.95 -4.25 -12.57
CA THR A 137 -7.72 -3.04 -12.40
C THR A 137 -8.58 -3.14 -11.14
N TYR A 138 -8.62 -2.10 -10.31
CA TYR A 138 -9.53 -2.09 -9.16
C TYR A 138 -10.99 -1.92 -9.63
N ASP A 139 -11.90 -2.78 -9.17
CA ASP A 139 -13.31 -2.74 -9.60
C ASP A 139 -14.19 -1.93 -8.65
N CYS A 140 -14.35 -0.65 -9.00
CA CYS A 140 -15.28 0.28 -8.36
C CYS A 140 -16.61 0.43 -9.11
N THR A 141 -16.91 -0.48 -10.04
CA THR A 141 -18.10 -0.37 -10.88
C THR A 141 -19.29 -1.11 -10.28
N GLY A 142 -20.51 -0.66 -10.60
CA GLY A 142 -21.74 -1.35 -10.20
C GLY A 142 -22.38 -0.87 -8.90
N GLY A 143 -21.79 0.09 -8.18
CA GLY A 143 -22.39 0.65 -6.97
C GLY A 143 -22.64 -0.41 -5.90
N ALA A 144 -23.81 -0.34 -5.25
CA ALA A 144 -24.25 -1.31 -4.24
C ALA A 144 -24.34 -2.77 -4.72
N ALA A 145 -24.43 -3.02 -6.04
CA ALA A 145 -24.41 -4.37 -6.61
C ALA A 145 -23.00 -4.82 -7.06
N GLY A 146 -22.04 -3.89 -7.07
CA GLY A 146 -20.66 -4.08 -7.46
C GLY A 146 -19.88 -4.95 -6.50
N ILE A 147 -18.72 -5.43 -6.94
CA ILE A 147 -17.90 -6.32 -6.11
C ILE A 147 -17.30 -5.60 -4.91
N ALA A 148 -16.95 -4.32 -5.02
CA ALA A 148 -16.49 -3.50 -3.90
C ALA A 148 -17.50 -3.50 -2.74
N ALA A 149 -18.78 -3.19 -3.03
CA ALA A 149 -19.86 -3.20 -2.05
C ALA A 149 -20.06 -4.60 -1.44
N LYS A 150 -19.99 -5.67 -2.24
CA LYS A 150 -20.12 -7.04 -1.76
C LYS A 150 -18.94 -7.47 -0.87
N THR A 151 -17.72 -7.05 -1.19
CA THR A 151 -16.54 -7.31 -0.36
C THR A 151 -16.68 -6.65 1.01
N TYR A 152 -17.10 -5.37 1.05
CA TYR A 152 -17.37 -4.70 2.32
C TYR A 152 -18.53 -5.35 3.08
N GLY A 153 -19.66 -5.59 2.41
CA GLY A 153 -20.86 -6.19 3.03
C GLY A 153 -20.60 -7.56 3.67
N ALA A 154 -19.66 -8.34 3.14
CA ALA A 154 -19.27 -9.63 3.72
C ALA A 154 -18.57 -9.51 5.09
N ILE A 155 -17.97 -8.36 5.40
CA ILE A 155 -17.21 -8.12 6.64
C ILE A 155 -17.80 -7.02 7.52
N GLU A 156 -18.76 -6.24 7.01
CA GLU A 156 -19.33 -5.05 7.65
C GLU A 156 -19.81 -5.31 9.07
N LEU A 157 -20.49 -6.45 9.27
CA LEU A 157 -21.12 -6.82 10.54
C LEU A 157 -20.15 -7.53 11.51
N CYS A 158 -18.85 -7.54 11.22
CA CYS A 158 -17.83 -8.18 12.04
C CYS A 158 -18.15 -9.65 12.36
N PRO A 159 -18.38 -10.50 11.34
CA PRO A 159 -18.80 -11.89 11.55
C PRO A 159 -17.71 -12.68 12.30
N THR A 160 -18.16 -13.59 13.18
CA THR A 160 -17.27 -14.52 13.90
C THR A 160 -16.85 -15.72 13.05
N THR A 161 -17.57 -15.99 11.97
CA THR A 161 -17.23 -16.99 10.95
C THR A 161 -16.65 -16.32 9.72
N ASP A 162 -15.76 -17.02 9.03
CA ASP A 162 -15.13 -16.47 7.83
C ASP A 162 -16.13 -16.37 6.66
N PRO A 163 -16.12 -15.25 5.92
CA PRO A 163 -17.03 -15.05 4.80
C PRO A 163 -16.72 -16.00 3.63
N GLN A 164 -17.66 -16.08 2.69
CA GLN A 164 -17.51 -16.82 1.44
C GLN A 164 -17.35 -15.87 0.26
N ALA A 165 -16.75 -16.36 -0.82
CA ALA A 165 -16.57 -15.57 -2.02
C ALA A 165 -17.91 -15.31 -2.71
N THR A 166 -18.00 -14.18 -3.39
CA THR A 166 -19.09 -13.89 -4.33
C THR A 166 -19.01 -14.89 -5.49
N ALA A 167 -20.15 -15.39 -5.96
CA ALA A 167 -20.18 -16.36 -7.07
C ALA A 167 -19.40 -15.85 -8.30
N GLY A 168 -18.47 -16.67 -8.81
CA GLY A 168 -17.59 -16.35 -9.93
C GLY A 168 -16.31 -15.60 -9.56
N TYR A 169 -16.09 -15.34 -8.26
CA TYR A 169 -14.89 -14.71 -7.73
C TYR A 169 -14.14 -15.70 -6.82
N SER A 170 -12.82 -15.60 -6.80
CA SER A 170 -12.04 -16.13 -5.67
C SER A 170 -11.87 -15.04 -4.61
N MET A 171 -11.43 -15.43 -3.42
CA MET A 171 -11.25 -14.48 -2.31
C MET A 171 -10.00 -14.79 -1.49
N ASN A 172 -9.46 -13.73 -0.89
CA ASN A 172 -8.57 -13.83 0.25
C ASN A 172 -9.19 -13.11 1.45
N PHE A 173 -9.09 -13.71 2.62
CA PHE A 173 -9.59 -13.14 3.87
C PHE A 173 -8.56 -13.27 4.99
N LYS A 174 -8.58 -12.31 5.92
CA LYS A 174 -7.69 -12.29 7.07
C LYS A 174 -8.37 -11.67 8.28
N ARG A 175 -8.14 -12.29 9.44
CA ARG A 175 -8.39 -11.71 10.77
C ARG A 175 -7.07 -11.27 11.38
N LEU A 176 -6.97 -10.01 11.73
CA LEU A 176 -5.85 -9.42 12.46
C LEU A 176 -6.27 -9.23 13.90
N LYS A 177 -5.49 -9.74 14.86
CA LYS A 177 -5.76 -9.57 16.31
C LYS A 177 -5.34 -8.18 16.81
N ASN A 178 -5.77 -7.15 16.10
CA ASN A 178 -5.50 -5.76 16.39
C ASN A 178 -6.60 -4.92 15.74
N TYR A 179 -7.54 -4.40 16.54
CA TYR A 179 -8.66 -3.59 16.04
C TYR A 179 -8.33 -2.09 15.89
N THR A 180 -7.12 -1.66 16.29
CA THR A 180 -6.69 -0.24 16.22
C THR A 180 -5.74 0.03 15.05
N ILE A 181 -5.40 -0.99 14.28
CA ILE A 181 -4.63 -0.85 13.05
C ILE A 181 -5.38 0.02 12.04
N SER A 182 -4.66 0.79 11.23
CA SER A 182 -5.26 1.54 10.12
C SER A 182 -5.66 0.58 8.98
N ASP A 183 -6.65 0.97 8.18
CA ASP A 183 -7.06 0.18 7.01
C ASP A 183 -5.89 -0.11 6.07
N THR A 184 -5.04 0.90 5.84
CA THR A 184 -3.82 0.76 5.03
C THR A 184 -2.88 -0.27 5.63
N GLY A 185 -2.59 -0.18 6.94
CA GLY A 185 -1.71 -1.14 7.62
C GLY A 185 -2.27 -2.56 7.61
N ALA A 186 -3.59 -2.70 7.78
CA ALA A 186 -4.27 -3.98 7.75
C ALA A 186 -4.18 -4.64 6.37
N LEU A 187 -4.43 -3.89 5.30
CA LEU A 187 -4.27 -4.36 3.93
C LEU A 187 -2.82 -4.72 3.61
N GLU A 188 -1.86 -3.88 4.02
CA GLU A 188 -0.44 -4.18 3.81
C GLU A 188 -0.02 -5.49 4.46
N GLU A 189 -0.42 -5.73 5.71
CA GLU A 189 -0.13 -6.96 6.44
C GLU A 189 -0.79 -8.17 5.78
N ALA A 190 -2.09 -8.07 5.48
CA ALA A 190 -2.85 -9.16 4.85
C ALA A 190 -2.29 -9.54 3.48
N ILE A 191 -1.99 -8.56 2.61
CA ILE A 191 -1.47 -8.80 1.26
C ILE A 191 -0.07 -9.41 1.31
N LYS A 192 0.81 -8.94 2.20
CA LYS A 192 2.13 -9.56 2.43
C LYS A 192 1.99 -11.01 2.86
N GLU A 193 1.06 -11.29 3.78
CA GLU A 193 0.84 -12.64 4.27
C GLU A 193 0.30 -13.56 3.17
N TRP A 194 -0.70 -13.11 2.40
CA TRP A 194 -1.29 -13.88 1.30
C TRP A 194 -0.29 -14.18 0.19
N TRP A 195 0.68 -13.29 -0.05
CA TRP A 195 1.76 -13.54 -1.01
C TRP A 195 2.85 -14.49 -0.47
N SER A 196 3.08 -14.50 0.85
CA SER A 196 4.20 -15.21 1.49
C SER A 196 4.30 -16.74 1.24
N PRO A 197 3.23 -17.49 0.93
CA PRO A 197 3.35 -18.90 0.57
C PRO A 197 4.29 -19.18 -0.59
N LEU A 198 4.44 -18.27 -1.56
CA LEU A 198 5.38 -18.46 -2.66
C LEU A 198 6.82 -18.59 -2.15
N GLU A 199 7.27 -17.67 -1.29
CA GLU A 199 8.62 -17.70 -0.72
C GLU A 199 8.81 -18.87 0.26
N LYS A 200 7.78 -19.20 1.05
CA LYS A 200 7.87 -20.22 2.11
C LYS A 200 7.73 -21.66 1.62
N ILE A 201 6.90 -21.88 0.60
CA ILE A 201 6.47 -23.21 0.14
C ILE A 201 6.93 -23.46 -1.29
N GLY A 202 6.81 -22.46 -2.16
CA GLY A 202 7.26 -22.52 -3.56
C GLY A 202 6.35 -23.31 -4.50
N LEU A 203 6.30 -22.87 -5.75
CA LEU A 203 5.72 -23.61 -6.87
C LEU A 203 6.76 -24.54 -7.50
N GLY A 204 7.99 -24.03 -7.66
CA GLY A 204 9.03 -24.70 -8.43
C GLY A 204 8.67 -24.75 -9.91
N THR A 205 8.62 -25.95 -10.48
CA THR A 205 8.28 -26.14 -11.90
C THR A 205 6.81 -26.45 -12.15
N ASN A 206 6.05 -26.88 -11.13
CA ASN A 206 4.63 -27.11 -11.25
C ASN A 206 3.86 -25.83 -10.91
N LEU A 207 3.34 -25.16 -11.94
CA LEU A 207 2.61 -23.89 -11.81
C LEU A 207 1.08 -24.09 -11.81
N GLU A 208 0.63 -25.34 -11.73
CA GLU A 208 -0.78 -25.72 -11.61
C GLU A 208 -1.31 -25.41 -10.21
N PHE A 209 -2.51 -24.88 -10.14
CA PHE A 209 -3.22 -24.59 -8.90
C PHE A 209 -3.87 -25.85 -8.36
N THR A 210 -3.66 -26.09 -7.07
CA THR A 210 -4.39 -27.11 -6.30
C THR A 210 -5.30 -26.42 -5.30
N ASP A 211 -6.61 -26.66 -5.41
CA ASP A 211 -7.60 -26.06 -4.53
C ASP A 211 -7.41 -26.51 -3.07
N GLY A 212 -7.63 -25.59 -2.14
CA GLY A 212 -7.38 -25.79 -0.71
C GLY A 212 -5.91 -25.95 -0.32
N SER A 213 -4.97 -25.83 -1.26
CA SER A 213 -3.54 -25.91 -0.94
C SER A 213 -3.07 -24.70 -0.11
N PRO A 214 -1.95 -24.81 0.61
CA PRO A 214 -1.33 -23.67 1.29
C PRO A 214 -0.95 -22.49 0.38
N LEU A 215 -0.96 -22.68 -0.95
CA LEU A 215 -0.68 -21.66 -1.96
C LEU A 215 -1.94 -20.91 -2.43
N THR A 216 -3.14 -21.27 -1.95
CA THR A 216 -4.42 -20.70 -2.41
C THR A 216 -4.45 -19.19 -2.37
N SER A 217 -4.01 -18.58 -1.26
CA SER A 217 -4.02 -17.13 -1.12
C SER A 217 -3.09 -16.43 -2.11
N PHE A 218 -1.92 -17.01 -2.35
CA PHE A 218 -0.98 -16.56 -3.36
C PHE A 218 -1.56 -16.74 -4.77
N ALA A 219 -2.16 -17.90 -5.07
CA ALA A 219 -2.72 -18.22 -6.38
C ALA A 219 -3.81 -17.23 -6.79
N ASN A 220 -4.71 -16.86 -5.88
CA ASN A 220 -5.74 -15.84 -6.11
C ASN A 220 -5.16 -14.49 -6.56
N MET A 221 -4.05 -14.06 -5.95
CA MET A 221 -3.37 -12.81 -6.31
C MET A 221 -2.57 -12.94 -7.62
N ALA A 222 -1.96 -14.11 -7.85
CA ALA A 222 -1.02 -14.35 -8.93
C ALA A 222 -1.68 -14.82 -10.23
N TYR A 223 -2.95 -15.24 -10.20
CA TYR A 223 -3.62 -15.84 -11.34
C TYR A 223 -3.62 -14.90 -12.57
N GLU A 224 -3.04 -15.37 -13.67
CA GLU A 224 -2.73 -14.57 -14.84
C GLU A 224 -3.99 -14.05 -15.55
N GLU A 225 -5.10 -14.80 -15.48
CA GLU A 225 -6.37 -14.42 -16.10
C GLU A 225 -7.20 -13.44 -15.25
N THR A 226 -6.81 -13.21 -13.98
CA THR A 226 -7.46 -12.20 -13.16
C THR A 226 -7.32 -10.82 -13.81
N THR A 227 -8.45 -10.15 -14.01
CA THR A 227 -8.52 -8.83 -14.66
C THR A 227 -8.85 -7.72 -13.68
N LYS A 228 -9.73 -8.01 -12.70
CA LYS A 228 -10.11 -7.05 -11.70
C LYS A 228 -10.20 -7.67 -10.31
N PHE A 229 -10.21 -6.78 -9.33
CA PHE A 229 -10.31 -7.12 -7.93
C PHE A 229 -10.85 -5.94 -7.12
N ALA A 230 -11.37 -6.20 -5.92
CA ALA A 230 -11.71 -5.17 -4.95
C ALA A 230 -11.47 -5.68 -3.53
N CYS A 231 -11.03 -4.79 -2.65
CA CYS A 231 -10.70 -5.09 -1.26
C CYS A 231 -11.55 -4.28 -0.29
N SER A 232 -11.60 -4.69 0.96
CA SER A 232 -12.16 -3.90 2.05
C SER A 232 -11.51 -4.29 3.38
N ALA A 233 -11.55 -3.38 4.35
CA ALA A 233 -11.06 -3.58 5.71
C ALA A 233 -12.10 -3.07 6.71
N LYS A 234 -12.25 -3.78 7.83
CA LYS A 234 -13.18 -3.40 8.91
C LYS A 234 -12.57 -3.62 10.28
N ASN A 235 -12.35 -2.53 11.00
CA ASN A 235 -12.02 -2.58 12.42
C ASN A 235 -13.25 -3.00 13.24
N CYS A 236 -13.10 -4.02 14.06
CA CYS A 236 -14.18 -4.66 14.81
C CYS A 236 -13.88 -4.69 16.32
N PRO A 237 -14.07 -3.56 17.06
CA PRO A 237 -13.69 -3.44 18.47
C PRO A 237 -14.35 -4.48 19.38
N LYS A 238 -15.59 -4.87 19.08
CA LYS A 238 -16.35 -5.84 19.90
C LYS A 238 -15.71 -7.22 19.95
N ILE A 239 -15.00 -7.63 18.89
CA ILE A 239 -14.29 -8.91 18.82
C ILE A 239 -12.78 -8.73 18.93
N GLY A 240 -12.29 -7.49 19.06
CA GLY A 240 -10.86 -7.20 19.21
C GLY A 240 -10.02 -7.44 17.94
N GLU A 241 -10.67 -7.51 16.76
CA GLU A 241 -10.02 -7.86 15.49
C GLU A 241 -10.22 -6.78 14.43
N THR A 242 -9.39 -6.81 13.39
CA THR A 242 -9.64 -6.16 12.10
C THR A 242 -9.77 -7.22 11.02
N LEU A 243 -10.82 -7.12 10.23
CA LEU A 243 -11.13 -8.04 9.14
C LEU A 243 -10.69 -7.42 7.81
N VAL A 244 -10.01 -8.20 6.97
CA VAL A 244 -9.57 -7.76 5.64
C VAL A 244 -10.03 -8.79 4.62
N MET A 245 -10.64 -8.34 3.53
CA MET A 245 -11.08 -9.21 2.44
C MET A 245 -10.73 -8.59 1.10
N CYS A 246 -10.27 -9.41 0.15
CA CYS A 246 -10.16 -9.05 -1.26
C CYS A 246 -10.83 -10.13 -2.11
N GLN A 247 -11.50 -9.73 -3.19
CA GLN A 247 -12.13 -10.63 -4.15
C GLN A 247 -11.59 -10.38 -5.55
N TYR A 248 -11.40 -11.45 -6.33
CA TYR A 248 -10.71 -11.45 -7.62
C TYR A 248 -11.58 -12.10 -8.70
N ASN A 249 -11.59 -11.55 -9.91
CA ASN A 249 -12.28 -12.16 -11.06
C ASN A 249 -11.35 -12.43 -12.25
N PRO A 250 -11.50 -13.59 -12.92
CA PRO A 250 -12.38 -14.71 -12.53
C PRO A 250 -11.80 -15.52 -11.35
N GLN A 251 -12.61 -16.43 -10.82
CA GLN A 251 -12.14 -17.46 -9.89
C GLN A 251 -11.16 -18.40 -10.61
N ILE A 252 -10.02 -18.68 -9.98
CA ILE A 252 -9.14 -19.80 -10.37
C ILE A 252 -9.70 -21.12 -9.81
N THR A 253 -9.65 -22.18 -10.59
CA THR A 253 -10.19 -23.51 -10.29
C THR A 253 -9.10 -24.58 -10.29
N ASP A 254 -9.35 -25.67 -9.58
CA ASP A 254 -8.39 -26.78 -9.44
C ASP A 254 -7.91 -27.29 -10.80
N GLY A 255 -6.60 -27.44 -10.95
CA GLY A 255 -5.97 -27.88 -12.18
C GLY A 255 -5.64 -26.76 -13.19
N GLU A 256 -6.03 -25.52 -12.93
CA GLU A 256 -5.64 -24.40 -13.79
C GLU A 256 -4.20 -23.94 -13.54
N MET A 257 -3.53 -23.50 -14.60
CA MET A 257 -2.22 -22.86 -14.46
C MET A 257 -2.37 -21.48 -13.81
N ILE A 258 -1.64 -21.22 -12.72
CA ILE A 258 -1.63 -19.90 -12.08
C ILE A 258 -1.12 -18.86 -13.09
N TYR A 259 -0.09 -19.18 -13.86
CA TYR A 259 0.40 -18.33 -14.94
C TYR A 259 1.17 -19.14 -15.99
N GLU A 260 1.27 -18.60 -17.21
CA GLU A 260 2.04 -19.24 -18.27
C GLU A 260 3.51 -18.74 -18.28
N PRO A 261 4.50 -19.64 -18.13
CA PRO A 261 5.89 -19.23 -18.07
C PRO A 261 6.41 -18.80 -19.46
N GLY A 262 7.36 -17.88 -19.48
CA GLY A 262 8.07 -17.48 -20.68
C GLY A 262 8.66 -16.08 -20.56
N LYS A 263 9.29 -15.61 -21.66
CA LYS A 263 9.93 -14.28 -21.67
C LYS A 263 8.91 -13.21 -21.28
N VAL A 264 9.28 -12.36 -20.32
CA VAL A 264 8.47 -11.24 -19.80
C VAL A 264 7.80 -10.49 -20.97
N CYS A 265 6.48 -10.30 -20.86
CA CYS A 265 5.63 -9.62 -21.84
C CYS A 265 5.58 -10.22 -23.26
N SER A 266 6.23 -11.35 -23.55
CA SER A 266 6.23 -11.94 -24.89
C SER A 266 4.85 -12.40 -25.37
N GLY A 267 3.90 -12.59 -24.45
CA GLY A 267 2.50 -12.91 -24.77
C GLY A 267 1.53 -11.72 -24.77
N CYS A 268 1.92 -10.51 -24.30
CA CYS A 268 0.98 -9.39 -24.19
C CYS A 268 0.33 -8.99 -25.52
N ARG A 269 1.10 -9.02 -26.63
CA ARG A 269 0.59 -8.65 -27.96
C ARG A 269 -0.54 -9.58 -28.42
N LYS A 270 -0.52 -10.87 -28.02
CA LYS A 270 -1.61 -11.81 -28.34
C LYS A 270 -2.90 -11.48 -27.59
N LEU A 271 -2.81 -10.78 -26.47
CA LEU A 271 -3.94 -10.25 -25.71
C LEU A 271 -4.39 -8.87 -26.21
N GLY A 272 -3.79 -8.33 -27.27
CA GLY A 272 -4.04 -6.97 -27.73
C GLY A 272 -3.49 -5.88 -26.80
N LYS A 273 -2.58 -6.23 -25.89
CA LYS A 273 -2.03 -5.36 -24.85
C LYS A 273 -0.57 -4.99 -25.09
N LYS A 274 -0.11 -3.93 -24.44
CA LYS A 274 1.31 -3.52 -24.42
C LYS A 274 1.96 -4.03 -23.14
N CYS A 275 3.29 -4.07 -23.13
CA CYS A 275 4.02 -4.24 -21.89
C CYS A 275 4.04 -2.90 -21.14
N SER A 276 3.84 -2.94 -19.82
CA SER A 276 3.93 -1.77 -18.95
C SER A 276 5.34 -1.15 -18.94
N ASP A 277 5.45 0.08 -18.47
CA ASP A 277 6.72 0.71 -18.08
C ASP A 277 6.66 1.08 -16.58
N PRO A 278 7.51 0.50 -15.69
CA PRO A 278 8.49 -0.54 -15.96
C PRO A 278 7.90 -1.84 -16.54
N GLN A 279 8.72 -2.65 -17.20
CA GLN A 279 8.27 -3.91 -17.81
C GLN A 279 7.80 -4.93 -16.76
N GLY A 280 6.80 -5.73 -17.12
CA GLY A 280 6.39 -6.90 -16.33
C GLY A 280 4.90 -7.22 -16.39
N LEU A 281 4.04 -6.27 -16.73
CA LEU A 281 2.59 -6.50 -16.83
C LEU A 281 2.06 -6.16 -18.22
N CYS A 282 0.99 -6.83 -18.63
CA CYS A 282 0.25 -6.51 -19.84
C CYS A 282 -0.85 -5.50 -19.52
N VAL A 283 -0.79 -4.35 -20.20
CA VAL A 283 -1.70 -3.20 -20.04
C VAL A 283 -2.44 -2.90 -21.34
#